data_AF-I9U147-F1
#
_entry.id   AF-I9U147-F1
#
_cell.length_a   1.000
_cell.length_b   1.000
_cell.length_c   1.000
_cell.angle_alpha   90.00
_cell.angle_beta   90.00
_cell.angle_gamma   90.00
#
_symmetry.space_group_name_H-M   'P 1'
#
loop_
_entity.id
_entity.type
_entity.pdbx_description
1 polymer ?
#
loop_
_entity_poly.entity_id
_entity_poly.type
_entity_poly.pdbx_seq_one_letter_code
_entity_poly.pdbx_strand_id
1 'polypeptide(L)'
;MDFKDNILQLAERIKKQKDAIQTEEATKNAFIMPIITALGYDVFNPFEVVPEMDCDLTRKGDKIDYAIKKDGRTILLIECKHCKQNLDLHNTQLSKYYAASNARFGVLTNGIEYRFYADLDKTNIMDEKPFLVVNMLDLSDADIEEMKKFHKSCYNESEILSTAKELQMMIQIKEILAKNFQSPGDEFTRYFVRSLNNGKSTPKLIEEYRPIVRKSILSVIGGMISGRPDTAILVKEEKTRQAPNDGMAVIGDKQDAVITREETDTYNIIRAVLGEQSEISYTSFKGYLLIWTGHEYWWVCRVSLRPYSKRICFVTENRTGYKWIQLQSIEDIRNYSNEIRTAFGIACKQRKQYQLKHKKS
;
A
#
# COMPACT_ATOMS: atom_id res chain seq x y z
N MET A 1 3.86 18.69 11.74
CA MET A 1 4.40 17.48 11.08
C MET A 1 3.32 16.94 10.17
N ASP A 2 3.69 16.41 9.01
CA ASP A 2 2.73 15.74 8.12
C ASP A 2 2.21 14.45 8.79
N PHE A 3 0.97 14.06 8.51
CA PHE A 3 0.37 12.83 9.06
C PHE A 3 1.24 11.62 8.75
N LYS A 4 1.74 11.55 7.52
CA LYS A 4 2.64 10.48 7.05
C LYS A 4 3.90 10.38 7.91
N ASP A 5 4.54 11.50 8.21
CA ASP A 5 5.77 11.50 9.02
C ASP A 5 5.50 10.97 10.44
N ASN A 6 4.37 11.34 11.05
CA ASN A 6 3.97 10.85 12.37
C ASN A 6 3.76 9.33 12.37
N ILE A 7 3.02 8.81 11.38
CA ILE A 7 2.76 7.37 11.28
C ILE A 7 4.05 6.59 11.04
N LEU A 8 4.96 7.07 10.18
CA LEU A 8 6.26 6.44 9.95
C LEU A 8 7.15 6.43 11.20
N GLN A 9 7.15 7.52 11.97
CA GLN A 9 7.88 7.55 13.25
C GLN A 9 7.30 6.56 14.27
N LEU A 10 5.97 6.42 14.31
CA LEU A 10 5.31 5.45 15.19
C LEU A 10 5.62 4.01 14.76
N ALA A 11 5.61 3.72 13.46
CA ALA A 11 6.04 2.42 12.92
C ALA A 11 7.47 2.05 13.37
N GLU A 12 8.42 2.97 13.24
CA GLU A 12 9.80 2.76 13.69
C GLU A 12 9.91 2.59 15.21
N ARG A 13 9.11 3.32 15.98
CA ARG A 13 9.04 3.16 17.44
C ARG A 13 8.52 1.77 17.82
N ILE A 14 7.43 1.34 17.21
CA ILE A 14 6.83 0.01 17.43
C ILE A 14 7.86 -1.07 17.14
N LYS A 15 8.55 -0.99 16.00
CA LYS A 15 9.60 -1.94 15.60
C LYS A 15 10.69 -2.10 16.66
N LYS A 16 11.10 -0.99 17.30
CA LYS A 16 12.17 -0.99 18.33
C LYS A 16 11.68 -1.43 19.71
N GLN A 17 10.41 -1.19 20.04
CA GLN A 17 9.91 -1.32 21.42
C GLN A 17 9.01 -2.54 21.64
N LYS A 18 8.49 -3.18 20.59
CA LYS A 18 7.49 -4.27 20.69
C LYS A 18 7.89 -5.41 21.64
N ASP A 19 9.18 -5.73 21.72
CA ASP A 19 9.65 -6.85 22.53
C ASP A 19 9.71 -6.50 24.03
N ALA A 20 9.80 -5.21 24.37
CA ALA A 20 9.80 -4.70 25.73
C ALA A 20 8.40 -4.59 26.35
N ILE A 21 7.33 -4.59 25.53
CA ILE A 21 5.95 -4.51 26.00
C ILE A 21 5.51 -5.81 26.66
N GLN A 22 5.03 -5.70 27.91
CA GLN A 22 4.66 -6.84 28.77
C GLN A 22 3.16 -6.95 29.04
N THR A 23 2.38 -5.88 28.84
CA THR A 23 0.95 -5.85 29.14
C THR A 23 0.15 -5.23 28.01
N GLU A 24 -1.14 -5.55 27.97
CA GLU A 24 -2.08 -4.90 27.05
C GLU A 24 -2.16 -3.39 27.33
N GLU A 25 -2.16 -2.99 28.59
CA GLU A 25 -2.16 -1.57 28.98
C GLU A 25 -0.90 -0.83 28.51
N ALA A 26 0.26 -1.49 28.54
CA ALA A 26 1.47 -0.94 27.96
C ALA A 26 1.38 -0.85 26.41
N THR A 27 0.69 -1.80 25.76
CA THR A 27 0.41 -1.74 24.31
C THR A 27 -0.47 -0.54 23.98
N LYS A 28 -1.58 -0.35 24.73
CA LYS A 28 -2.51 0.76 24.60
C LYS A 28 -1.78 2.11 24.70
N ASN A 29 -1.00 2.29 25.76
CA ASN A 29 -0.28 3.55 26.01
C ASN A 29 0.89 3.79 25.05
N ALA A 30 1.68 2.77 24.73
CA ALA A 30 2.90 2.95 23.94
C ALA A 30 2.66 3.02 22.43
N PHE A 31 1.65 2.29 21.91
CA PHE A 31 1.44 2.11 20.47
C PHE A 31 0.09 2.62 19.98
N ILE A 32 -1.01 2.37 20.71
CA ILE A 32 -2.36 2.67 20.21
C ILE A 32 -2.75 4.14 20.45
N MET A 33 -2.55 4.64 21.67
CA MET A 33 -2.88 6.02 22.03
C MET A 33 -2.13 7.05 21.16
N PRO A 34 -0.82 6.88 20.85
CA PRO A 34 -0.14 7.76 19.91
C PRO A 34 -0.72 7.75 18.49
N ILE A 35 -1.30 6.63 18.04
CA ILE A 35 -1.99 6.57 16.74
C ILE A 35 -3.31 7.35 16.79
N ILE A 36 -4.07 7.25 17.89
CA ILE A 36 -5.28 8.08 18.10
C ILE A 36 -4.92 9.56 18.06
N THR A 37 -3.84 9.96 18.73
CA THR A 37 -3.32 11.34 18.66
C THR A 37 -2.85 11.71 17.25
N ALA A 38 -2.18 10.82 16.53
CA ALA A 38 -1.74 11.05 15.16
C ALA A 38 -2.92 11.24 14.18
N LEU A 39 -4.06 10.59 14.44
CA LEU A 39 -5.34 10.83 13.74
C LEU A 39 -5.98 12.18 14.09
N GLY A 40 -5.35 12.97 14.96
CA GLY A 40 -5.78 14.34 15.28
C GLY A 40 -6.85 14.43 16.38
N TYR A 41 -7.14 13.31 17.07
CA TYR A 41 -8.07 13.28 18.19
C TYR A 41 -7.35 13.56 19.51
N ASP A 42 -7.97 14.37 20.37
CA ASP A 42 -7.41 14.70 21.68
C ASP A 42 -7.72 13.60 22.71
N VAL A 43 -6.70 12.82 23.06
CA VAL A 43 -6.79 11.71 24.03
C VAL A 43 -7.03 12.18 25.47
N PHE A 44 -6.84 13.48 25.75
CA PHE A 44 -7.12 14.07 27.06
C PHE A 44 -8.51 14.73 27.12
N ASN A 45 -9.23 14.81 25.99
CA ASN A 45 -10.58 15.34 25.93
C ASN A 45 -11.60 14.20 26.10
N PRO A 46 -12.27 14.09 27.26
CA PRO A 46 -13.21 13.00 27.55
C PRO A 46 -14.52 13.09 26.74
N PHE A 47 -14.73 14.17 25.99
CA PHE A 47 -15.86 14.29 25.06
C PHE A 47 -15.52 13.84 23.64
N GLU A 48 -14.23 13.62 23.37
CA GLU A 48 -13.71 13.25 22.05
C GLU A 48 -13.14 11.83 22.04
N VAL A 49 -12.29 11.48 23.01
CA VAL A 49 -11.78 10.12 23.19
C VAL A 49 -12.29 9.61 24.53
N VAL A 50 -13.20 8.65 24.49
CA VAL A 50 -13.82 8.05 25.68
C VAL A 50 -13.17 6.69 25.91
N PRO A 51 -12.26 6.55 26.90
CA PRO A 51 -11.76 5.25 27.29
C PRO A 51 -12.84 4.46 28.03
N GLU A 52 -12.78 3.12 27.95
CA GLU A 52 -13.57 2.23 28.81
C GLU A 52 -15.08 2.52 28.72
N MET A 53 -15.58 2.79 27.50
CA MET A 53 -16.97 3.18 27.27
C MET A 53 -17.90 1.98 27.47
N ASP A 54 -18.92 2.17 28.30
CA ASP A 54 -19.97 1.17 28.46
C ASP A 54 -20.89 1.18 27.24
N CYS A 55 -20.97 0.04 26.55
CA CYS A 55 -21.87 -0.19 25.43
C CYS A 55 -22.96 -1.14 25.93
N ASP A 56 -23.93 -0.56 26.63
CA ASP A 56 -24.95 -1.24 27.44
C ASP A 56 -25.54 -2.49 26.76
N LEU A 57 -25.08 -3.67 27.19
CA LEU A 57 -25.50 -4.97 26.65
C LEU A 57 -25.72 -5.98 27.77
N THR A 58 -26.79 -5.80 28.55
CA THR A 58 -27.41 -6.84 29.40
C THR A 58 -26.54 -7.49 30.51
N ARG A 59 -25.22 -7.25 30.55
CA ARG A 59 -24.25 -7.75 31.53
C ARG A 59 -23.33 -6.59 31.93
N LYS A 60 -23.39 -6.21 33.21
CA LYS A 60 -22.46 -5.23 33.79
C LYS A 60 -21.02 -5.76 33.68
N GLY A 61 -20.14 -5.02 33.01
CA GLY A 61 -18.69 -5.23 33.10
C GLY A 61 -17.92 -5.20 31.78
N ASP A 62 -18.59 -5.38 30.65
CA ASP A 62 -17.95 -5.44 29.33
C ASP A 62 -17.86 -4.03 28.74
N LYS A 63 -16.64 -3.48 28.61
CA LYS A 63 -16.38 -2.13 28.10
C LYS A 63 -15.51 -2.17 26.85
N ILE A 64 -15.75 -1.23 25.92
CA ILE A 64 -14.85 -1.00 24.78
C ILE A 64 -13.68 -0.13 25.24
N ASP A 65 -12.46 -0.46 24.79
CA ASP A 65 -11.25 0.23 25.24
C ASP A 65 -11.24 1.71 24.90
N TYR A 66 -11.56 2.07 23.65
CA TYR A 66 -11.72 3.47 23.24
C TYR A 66 -12.90 3.66 22.30
N ALA A 67 -13.63 4.74 22.50
CA ALA A 67 -14.62 5.25 21.57
C ALA A 67 -14.25 6.68 21.15
N ILE A 68 -14.15 6.91 19.84
CA ILE A 68 -13.93 8.25 19.29
C ILE A 68 -15.28 8.88 18.97
N LYS A 69 -15.48 10.11 19.47
CA LYS A 69 -16.68 10.91 19.28
C LYS A 69 -16.40 12.13 18.40
N LYS A 70 -17.34 12.42 17.52
CA LYS A 70 -17.40 13.65 16.72
C LYS A 70 -18.83 14.19 16.80
N ASP A 71 -18.97 15.46 17.16
CA ASP A 71 -20.27 16.15 17.32
C ASP A 71 -21.24 15.39 18.24
N GLY A 72 -20.72 14.84 19.34
CA GLY A 72 -21.48 14.09 20.34
C GLY A 72 -21.86 12.66 19.93
N ARG A 73 -21.51 12.21 18.72
CA ARG A 73 -21.80 10.86 18.21
C ARG A 73 -20.52 10.02 18.17
N THR A 74 -20.63 8.76 18.55
CA THR A 74 -19.52 7.80 18.40
C THR A 74 -19.35 7.44 16.94
N ILE A 75 -18.15 7.69 16.39
CA ILE A 75 -17.82 7.44 14.99
C ILE A 75 -16.92 6.22 14.80
N LEU A 76 -16.09 5.90 15.80
CA LEU A 76 -15.14 4.80 15.75
C LEU A 76 -15.08 4.10 17.11
N LEU A 77 -15.20 2.77 17.11
CA LEU A 77 -14.89 1.93 18.27
C LEU A 77 -13.52 1.28 18.07
N ILE A 78 -12.72 1.23 19.13
CA ILE A 78 -11.39 0.62 19.09
C ILE A 78 -11.29 -0.40 20.22
N GLU A 79 -11.15 -1.66 19.84
CA GLU A 79 -10.85 -2.78 20.72
C GLU A 79 -9.36 -3.10 20.61
N CYS A 80 -8.69 -3.18 21.74
CA CYS A 80 -7.26 -3.33 21.85
C CYS A 80 -6.90 -4.72 22.37
N LYS A 81 -5.72 -5.18 22.00
CA LYS A 81 -5.11 -6.43 22.46
C LYS A 81 -3.63 -6.23 22.74
N HIS A 82 -3.02 -7.17 23.46
CA HIS A 82 -1.58 -7.13 23.68
C HIS A 82 -0.84 -7.27 22.33
N CYS A 83 0.26 -6.54 22.12
CA CYS A 83 1.05 -6.54 20.88
C CYS A 83 1.64 -7.89 20.43
N LYS A 84 1.45 -8.97 21.19
CA LYS A 84 1.92 -10.33 20.91
C LYS A 84 0.76 -11.29 20.63
N GLN A 85 -0.49 -10.84 20.79
CA GLN A 85 -1.68 -11.64 20.54
C GLN A 85 -2.03 -11.62 19.04
N ASN A 86 -2.52 -12.77 18.56
CA ASN A 86 -3.11 -12.88 17.24
C ASN A 86 -4.57 -12.39 17.29
N LEU A 87 -4.91 -11.42 16.43
CA LEU A 87 -6.22 -10.81 16.36
C LEU A 87 -7.32 -11.72 15.78
N ASP A 88 -6.98 -12.79 15.05
CA ASP A 88 -7.96 -13.71 14.44
C ASP A 88 -8.95 -14.32 15.45
N LEU A 89 -8.55 -14.43 16.72
CA LEU A 89 -9.33 -15.05 17.79
C LEU A 89 -10.22 -14.07 18.56
N HIS A 90 -10.23 -12.78 18.20
CA HIS A 90 -10.76 -11.72 19.07
C HIS A 90 -11.89 -10.86 18.45
N ASN A 91 -12.45 -11.26 17.31
CA ASN A 91 -13.50 -10.46 16.65
C ASN A 91 -14.86 -10.40 17.39
N THR A 92 -15.12 -11.32 18.32
CA THR A 92 -16.45 -11.47 18.96
C THR A 92 -16.79 -10.39 19.98
N GLN A 93 -15.81 -9.67 20.51
CA GLN A 93 -16.04 -8.62 21.52
C GLN A 93 -16.43 -7.31 20.84
N LEU A 94 -15.63 -6.88 19.86
CA LEU A 94 -15.89 -5.68 19.07
C LEU A 94 -17.26 -5.76 18.35
N SER A 95 -17.63 -6.92 17.80
CA SER A 95 -18.91 -7.06 17.08
C SER A 95 -20.14 -6.83 17.95
N LYS A 96 -20.09 -7.23 19.23
CA LYS A 96 -21.17 -6.99 20.19
C LYS A 96 -21.33 -5.50 20.46
N TYR A 97 -20.24 -4.83 20.81
CA TYR A 97 -20.26 -3.39 21.09
C TYR A 97 -20.66 -2.57 19.87
N TYR A 98 -20.22 -2.98 18.69
CA TYR A 98 -20.61 -2.37 17.43
C TYR A 98 -22.14 -2.33 17.32
N ALA A 99 -22.81 -3.47 17.45
CA ALA A 99 -24.26 -3.58 17.33
C ALA A 99 -25.05 -2.83 18.42
N ALA A 100 -24.47 -2.65 19.61
CA ALA A 100 -25.07 -1.88 20.69
C ALA A 100 -24.82 -0.37 20.59
N SER A 101 -23.87 0.02 19.76
CA SER A 101 -23.52 1.41 19.50
C SER A 101 -24.22 1.91 18.23
N ASN A 102 -24.11 3.23 17.98
CA ASN A 102 -24.43 3.81 16.66
C ASN A 102 -23.15 4.11 15.86
N ALA A 103 -22.03 3.45 16.18
CA ALA A 103 -20.78 3.64 15.47
C ALA A 103 -20.85 3.01 14.08
N ARG A 104 -20.12 3.62 13.13
CA ARG A 104 -20.10 3.21 11.72
C ARG A 104 -18.83 2.46 11.35
N PHE A 105 -17.87 2.45 12.26
CA PHE A 105 -16.57 1.83 12.07
C PHE A 105 -16.10 1.21 13.38
N GLY A 106 -15.51 0.02 13.26
CA GLY A 106 -14.85 -0.69 14.35
C GLY A 106 -13.40 -0.96 13.99
N VAL A 107 -12.51 -0.90 14.98
CA VAL A 107 -11.09 -1.21 14.83
C VAL A 107 -10.71 -2.25 15.87
N LEU A 108 -10.16 -3.38 15.41
CA LEU A 108 -9.48 -4.33 16.29
C LEU A 108 -7.98 -4.17 16.07
N THR A 109 -7.22 -3.96 17.15
CA THR A 109 -5.79 -3.72 17.02
C THR A 109 -4.97 -4.23 18.20
N ASN A 110 -3.73 -4.61 17.93
CA ASN A 110 -2.71 -4.90 18.96
C ASN A 110 -1.56 -3.86 18.91
N GLY A 111 -1.79 -2.71 18.29
CA GLY A 111 -0.77 -1.67 18.08
C GLY A 111 0.23 -1.95 16.96
N ILE A 112 0.34 -3.19 16.47
CA ILE A 112 1.13 -3.55 15.28
C ILE A 112 0.22 -3.69 14.06
N GLU A 113 -0.89 -4.41 14.22
CA GLU A 113 -1.88 -4.61 13.17
C GLU A 113 -3.17 -3.85 13.52
N TYR A 114 -3.77 -3.18 12.55
CA TYR A 114 -5.02 -2.45 12.66
C TYR A 114 -6.01 -3.00 11.64
N ARG A 115 -7.09 -3.64 12.11
CA ARG A 115 -8.16 -4.18 11.28
C ARG A 115 -9.39 -3.30 11.37
N PHE A 116 -9.78 -2.69 10.27
CA PHE A 116 -10.94 -1.80 10.19
C PHE A 116 -12.16 -2.56 9.63
N TYR A 117 -13.27 -2.40 10.33
CA TYR A 117 -14.56 -3.04 10.05
C TYR A 117 -15.63 -1.97 9.88
N ALA A 118 -16.65 -2.30 9.09
CA ALA A 118 -17.85 -1.49 8.87
C ALA A 118 -19.07 -2.43 8.82
N ASP A 119 -20.24 -1.86 8.56
CA ASP A 119 -21.53 -2.55 8.42
C ASP A 119 -22.03 -2.51 6.96
N LEU A 120 -21.21 -3.01 6.02
CA LEU A 120 -21.47 -2.86 4.59
C LEU A 120 -22.59 -3.79 4.10
N ASP A 121 -22.69 -4.98 4.68
CA ASP A 121 -23.68 -5.98 4.29
C ASP A 121 -25.04 -5.71 4.95
N LYS A 122 -25.05 -5.41 6.25
CA LYS A 122 -26.27 -5.16 7.04
C LYS A 122 -26.03 -4.02 8.01
N THR A 123 -26.86 -2.99 7.93
CA THR A 123 -26.81 -1.84 8.84
C THR A 123 -26.75 -2.27 10.31
N ASN A 124 -25.81 -1.69 11.05
CA ASN A 124 -25.56 -1.95 12.47
C ASN A 124 -25.15 -3.40 12.81
N ILE A 125 -24.71 -4.17 11.82
CA ILE A 125 -24.09 -5.48 12.03
C ILE A 125 -22.71 -5.41 11.40
N MET A 126 -21.68 -5.49 12.24
CA MET A 126 -20.30 -5.46 11.80
C MET A 126 -19.99 -6.65 10.88
N ASP A 127 -19.36 -6.38 9.74
CA ASP A 127 -18.92 -7.42 8.81
C ASP A 127 -17.88 -8.34 9.46
N GLU A 128 -17.88 -9.62 9.10
CA GLU A 128 -16.96 -10.61 9.68
C GLU A 128 -15.50 -10.39 9.27
N LYS A 129 -15.29 -9.88 8.05
CA LYS A 129 -13.96 -9.59 7.49
C LYS A 129 -13.70 -8.09 7.51
N PRO A 130 -12.48 -7.66 7.86
CA PRO A 130 -12.12 -6.24 7.76
C PRO A 130 -12.03 -5.81 6.29
N PHE A 131 -12.39 -4.56 6.00
CA PHE A 131 -12.21 -3.98 4.67
C PHE A 131 -10.81 -3.39 4.47
N LEU A 132 -10.10 -3.08 5.56
CA LEU A 132 -8.73 -2.58 5.56
C LEU A 132 -7.93 -3.23 6.70
N VAL A 133 -6.74 -3.73 6.38
CA VAL A 133 -5.79 -4.26 7.36
C VAL A 133 -4.47 -3.54 7.16
N VAL A 134 -3.99 -2.87 8.20
CA VAL A 134 -2.72 -2.14 8.16
C VAL A 134 -1.74 -2.77 9.14
N ASN A 135 -0.55 -3.12 8.64
CA ASN A 135 0.55 -3.62 9.45
C ASN A 135 1.63 -2.55 9.59
N MET A 136 1.82 -2.03 10.79
CA MET A 136 2.82 -1.01 11.11
C MET A 136 4.26 -1.46 10.87
N LEU A 137 4.53 -2.76 10.78
CA LEU A 137 5.86 -3.31 10.47
C LEU A 137 6.09 -3.52 8.97
N ASP A 138 5.03 -3.47 8.16
CA ASP A 138 5.07 -3.59 6.69
C ASP A 138 4.14 -2.55 6.07
N LEU A 139 4.40 -1.29 6.41
CA LEU A 139 3.52 -0.17 6.08
C LEU A 139 3.79 0.33 4.66
N SER A 140 2.75 0.39 3.82
CA SER A 140 2.82 0.99 2.49
C SER A 140 2.26 2.42 2.46
N ASP A 141 2.65 3.19 1.45
CA ASP A 141 2.07 4.52 1.22
C ASP A 141 0.55 4.48 1.03
N ALA A 142 0.02 3.41 0.44
CA ALA A 142 -1.42 3.24 0.27
C ALA A 142 -2.13 3.05 1.62
N ASP A 143 -1.55 2.26 2.53
CA ASP A 143 -2.11 2.06 3.87
C ASP A 143 -2.20 3.39 4.64
N ILE A 144 -1.17 4.24 4.53
CA ILE A 144 -1.15 5.55 5.17
C ILE A 144 -2.26 6.46 4.62
N GLU A 145 -2.45 6.49 3.30
CA GLU A 145 -3.52 7.29 2.70
C GLU A 145 -4.91 6.79 3.10
N GLU A 146 -5.11 5.47 3.21
CA GLU A 146 -6.37 4.90 3.69
C GLU A 146 -6.61 5.20 5.17
N MET A 147 -5.59 5.07 6.04
CA MET A 147 -5.69 5.47 7.45
C MET A 147 -5.98 6.97 7.61
N LYS A 148 -5.42 7.81 6.73
CA LYS A 148 -5.59 9.27 6.78
C LYS A 148 -7.07 9.67 6.63
N LYS A 149 -7.90 8.87 5.97
CA LYS A 149 -9.35 9.13 5.88
C LYS A 149 -10.02 9.15 7.26
N PHE A 150 -9.46 8.47 8.25
CA PHE A 150 -9.92 8.51 9.65
C PHE A 150 -9.37 9.70 10.44
N HIS A 151 -8.52 10.54 9.87
CA HIS A 151 -8.01 11.73 10.56
C HIS A 151 -9.12 12.77 10.75
N LYS A 152 -9.20 13.38 11.94
CA LYS A 152 -10.27 14.31 12.37
C LYS A 152 -10.63 15.37 11.33
N SER A 153 -9.63 15.97 10.68
CA SER A 153 -9.80 17.06 9.71
C SER A 153 -10.39 16.66 8.36
N CYS A 154 -10.30 15.38 7.98
CA CYS A 154 -10.81 14.87 6.69
C CYS A 154 -11.80 13.71 6.85
N TYR A 155 -12.16 13.36 8.09
CA TYR A 155 -13.17 12.34 8.37
C TYR A 155 -14.49 12.67 7.66
N ASN A 156 -14.87 11.77 6.76
CA ASN A 156 -16.12 11.79 6.01
C ASN A 156 -16.70 10.37 5.95
N GLU A 157 -17.78 10.14 6.68
CA GLU A 157 -18.41 8.81 6.80
C GLU A 157 -18.78 8.22 5.44
N SER A 158 -19.42 8.99 4.55
CA SER A 158 -19.91 8.47 3.28
C SER A 158 -18.78 8.08 2.33
N GLU A 159 -17.70 8.85 2.34
CA GLU A 159 -16.50 8.58 1.53
C GLU A 159 -15.73 7.36 2.03
N ILE A 160 -15.59 7.22 3.36
CA ILE A 160 -14.96 6.04 3.98
C ILE A 160 -15.81 4.79 3.70
N LEU A 161 -17.13 4.86 3.85
CA LEU A 161 -18.02 3.73 3.53
C LEU A 161 -17.96 3.35 2.04
N SER A 162 -17.88 4.33 1.13
CA SER A 162 -17.70 4.07 -0.29
C SER A 162 -16.38 3.37 -0.58
N THR A 163 -15.30 3.85 0.03
CA THR A 163 -13.96 3.23 -0.05
C THR A 163 -13.98 1.81 0.50
N ALA A 164 -14.62 1.60 1.65
CA ALA A 164 -14.70 0.31 2.30
C ALA A 164 -15.38 -0.74 1.40
N LYS A 165 -16.47 -0.36 0.71
CA LYS A 165 -17.13 -1.22 -0.29
C LYS A 165 -16.19 -1.59 -1.44
N GLU A 166 -15.45 -0.62 -1.98
CA GLU A 166 -14.51 -0.87 -3.06
C GLU A 166 -13.38 -1.81 -2.63
N LEU A 167 -12.79 -1.59 -1.45
CA LEU A 167 -11.74 -2.44 -0.90
C LEU A 167 -12.24 -3.85 -0.64
N GLN A 168 -13.45 -4.01 -0.10
CA GLN A 168 -14.06 -5.32 0.13
C GLN A 168 -14.32 -6.07 -1.18
N MET A 169 -14.84 -5.38 -2.21
CA MET A 169 -14.97 -5.95 -3.56
C MET A 169 -13.62 -6.38 -4.11
N MET A 170 -12.58 -5.56 -3.96
CA MET A 170 -11.23 -5.86 -4.42
C MET A 170 -10.66 -7.11 -3.71
N ILE A 171 -10.88 -7.25 -2.41
CA ILE A 171 -10.47 -8.44 -1.63
C ILE A 171 -11.17 -9.68 -2.18
N GLN A 172 -12.49 -9.65 -2.35
CA GLN A 172 -13.25 -10.79 -2.87
C GLN A 172 -12.82 -11.17 -4.29
N ILE A 173 -12.60 -10.19 -5.17
CA ILE A 173 -12.12 -10.43 -6.54
C ILE A 173 -10.73 -11.06 -6.51
N LYS A 174 -9.81 -10.57 -5.67
CA LYS A 174 -8.46 -11.14 -5.51
C LYS A 174 -8.53 -12.60 -5.03
N GLU A 175 -9.38 -12.92 -4.05
CA GLU A 175 -9.59 -14.28 -3.56
C GLU A 175 -10.09 -15.21 -4.69
N ILE A 176 -11.08 -14.77 -5.47
CA ILE A 176 -11.62 -15.52 -6.61
C ILE A 176 -10.55 -15.73 -7.69
N LEU A 177 -9.77 -14.70 -8.02
CA LEU A 177 -8.69 -14.79 -9.02
C LEU A 177 -7.59 -15.74 -8.55
N ALA A 178 -7.12 -15.61 -7.31
CA ALA A 178 -6.11 -16.50 -6.74
C ALA A 178 -6.55 -17.96 -6.79
N LYS A 179 -7.80 -18.24 -6.39
CA LYS A 179 -8.40 -19.58 -6.48
C LYS A 179 -8.41 -20.09 -7.93
N ASN A 180 -8.82 -19.28 -8.90
CA ASN A 180 -8.87 -19.68 -10.30
C ASN A 180 -7.48 -19.81 -10.93
N PHE A 181 -6.50 -19.02 -10.52
CA PHE A 181 -5.12 -19.14 -11.01
C PHE A 181 -4.49 -20.44 -10.50
N GLN A 182 -4.77 -20.80 -9.25
CA GLN A 182 -4.33 -22.06 -8.67
C GLN A 182 -5.15 -23.25 -9.16
N SER A 183 -6.42 -23.12 -9.49
CA SER A 183 -7.26 -24.20 -9.99
C SER A 183 -8.45 -23.61 -10.77
N PRO A 184 -8.33 -23.45 -12.10
CA PRO A 184 -9.38 -22.82 -12.89
C PRO A 184 -10.71 -23.56 -12.76
N GLY A 185 -11.75 -22.85 -12.30
CA GLY A 185 -13.11 -23.39 -12.22
C GLY A 185 -13.80 -23.45 -13.58
N ASP A 186 -14.97 -24.07 -13.63
CA ASP A 186 -15.73 -24.29 -14.87
C ASP A 186 -16.14 -22.99 -15.55
N GLU A 187 -16.72 -22.05 -14.80
CA GLU A 187 -17.14 -20.74 -15.35
C GLU A 187 -15.95 -19.94 -15.89
N PHE A 188 -14.86 -19.93 -15.14
CA PHE A 188 -13.64 -19.22 -15.52
C PHE A 188 -13.02 -19.84 -16.78
N THR A 189 -12.95 -21.17 -16.85
CA THR A 189 -12.45 -21.90 -18.02
C THR A 189 -13.37 -21.72 -19.23
N ARG A 190 -14.69 -21.74 -18.99
CA ARG A 190 -15.71 -21.56 -20.03
C ARG A 190 -15.59 -20.25 -20.79
N TYR A 191 -15.20 -19.17 -20.11
CA TYR A 191 -14.92 -17.90 -20.76
C TYR A 191 -13.90 -18.08 -21.91
N PHE A 192 -12.76 -18.72 -21.64
CA PHE A 192 -11.73 -18.98 -22.66
C PHE A 192 -12.22 -19.94 -23.75
N VAL A 193 -12.94 -21.00 -23.37
CA VAL A 193 -13.50 -21.98 -24.32
C VAL A 193 -14.44 -21.28 -25.31
N ARG A 194 -15.37 -20.45 -24.82
CA ARG A 194 -16.31 -19.71 -25.68
C ARG A 194 -15.59 -18.72 -26.59
N SER A 195 -14.61 -17.99 -26.05
CA SER A 195 -13.84 -17.00 -26.81
C SER A 195 -13.03 -17.64 -27.94
N LEU A 196 -12.57 -18.89 -27.76
CA LEU A 196 -11.74 -19.60 -28.74
C LEU A 196 -12.54 -20.54 -29.67
N ASN A 197 -13.80 -20.85 -29.35
CA ASN A 197 -14.63 -21.79 -30.11
C ASN A 197 -15.95 -21.18 -30.63
N ASN A 198 -15.92 -19.90 -31.03
CA ASN A 198 -17.07 -19.19 -31.60
C ASN A 198 -18.33 -19.29 -30.71
N GLY A 199 -18.18 -19.08 -29.41
CA GLY A 199 -19.25 -19.12 -28.42
C GLY A 199 -19.68 -20.53 -27.99
N LYS A 200 -19.16 -21.59 -28.61
CA LYS A 200 -19.46 -22.98 -28.22
C LYS A 200 -18.70 -23.34 -26.95
N SER A 201 -19.36 -24.09 -26.06
CA SER A 201 -18.75 -24.65 -24.87
C SER A 201 -19.50 -25.91 -24.44
N THR A 202 -18.77 -27.01 -24.27
CA THR A 202 -19.28 -28.27 -23.73
C THR A 202 -18.45 -28.66 -22.49
N PRO A 203 -18.98 -29.48 -21.57
CA PRO A 203 -18.20 -29.96 -20.42
C PRO A 203 -16.87 -30.62 -20.85
N LYS A 204 -16.89 -31.39 -21.94
CA LYS A 204 -15.68 -32.02 -22.50
C LYS A 204 -14.62 -31.00 -22.91
N LEU A 205 -15.03 -29.91 -23.59
CA LEU A 205 -14.10 -28.83 -23.96
C LEU A 205 -13.60 -28.06 -22.73
N ILE A 206 -14.43 -27.88 -21.71
CA ILE A 206 -14.00 -27.24 -20.45
C ILE A 206 -12.92 -28.10 -19.76
N GLU A 207 -13.12 -29.41 -19.65
CA GLU A 207 -12.12 -30.34 -19.08
C GLU A 207 -10.80 -30.31 -19.85
N GLU A 208 -10.86 -30.29 -21.18
CA GLU A 208 -9.69 -30.23 -22.06
C GLU A 208 -8.90 -28.91 -21.90
N TYR A 209 -9.62 -27.78 -21.80
CA TYR A 209 -9.01 -26.46 -21.71
C TYR A 209 -8.48 -26.14 -20.31
N ARG A 210 -9.05 -26.71 -19.24
CA ARG A 210 -8.67 -26.40 -17.85
C ARG A 210 -7.15 -26.47 -17.58
N PRO A 211 -6.42 -27.56 -17.94
CA PRO A 211 -4.98 -27.62 -17.72
C PRO A 211 -4.21 -26.62 -18.59
N ILE A 212 -4.70 -26.33 -19.80
CA ILE A 212 -4.08 -25.36 -20.72
C ILE A 212 -4.24 -23.94 -20.15
N VAL A 213 -5.44 -23.56 -19.69
CA VAL A 213 -5.71 -22.27 -19.04
C VAL A 213 -4.79 -22.07 -17.84
N ARG A 214 -4.66 -23.09 -16.98
CA ARG A 214 -3.74 -23.05 -15.84
C ARG A 214 -2.29 -22.80 -16.29
N LYS A 215 -1.81 -23.58 -17.26
CA LYS A 215 -0.43 -23.46 -17.78
C LYS A 215 -0.17 -22.07 -18.37
N SER A 216 -1.13 -21.54 -19.14
CA SER A 216 -1.06 -20.20 -19.72
C SER A 216 -0.99 -19.11 -18.65
N ILE A 217 -1.80 -19.19 -17.60
CA ILE A 217 -1.75 -18.22 -16.48
C ILE A 217 -0.38 -18.24 -15.80
N LEU A 218 0.15 -19.42 -15.49
CA LEU A 218 1.48 -19.54 -14.86
C LEU A 218 2.59 -19.01 -15.78
N SER A 219 2.50 -19.26 -17.09
CA SER A 219 3.43 -18.72 -18.08
C SER A 219 3.42 -17.19 -18.07
N VAL A 220 2.23 -16.57 -18.14
CA VAL A 220 2.06 -15.11 -18.14
C VAL A 220 2.61 -14.50 -16.86
N ILE A 221 2.28 -15.07 -15.69
CA ILE A 221 2.80 -14.59 -14.40
C ILE A 221 4.32 -14.74 -14.34
N GLY A 222 4.88 -15.86 -14.80
CA GLY A 222 6.32 -16.07 -14.88
C GLY A 222 7.02 -15.07 -15.81
N GLY A 223 6.42 -14.74 -16.95
CA GLY A 223 6.88 -13.69 -17.86
C GLY A 223 6.90 -12.31 -17.20
N MET A 224 5.83 -11.96 -16.48
CA MET A 224 5.73 -10.70 -15.72
C MET A 224 6.82 -10.59 -14.64
N ILE A 225 7.09 -11.65 -13.89
CA ILE A 225 8.10 -11.67 -12.82
C ILE A 225 9.52 -11.60 -13.40
N SER A 226 9.76 -12.27 -14.52
CA SER A 226 11.09 -12.30 -15.17
C SER A 226 11.41 -11.05 -16.01
N GLY A 227 10.49 -10.08 -16.08
CA GLY A 227 10.65 -8.86 -16.89
C GLY A 227 10.72 -9.14 -18.39
N ARG A 228 10.26 -10.32 -18.84
CA ARG A 228 10.21 -10.70 -20.25
C ARG A 228 8.78 -10.49 -20.78
N PRO A 229 8.54 -9.52 -21.67
CA PRO A 229 7.27 -9.46 -22.39
C PRO A 229 7.20 -10.65 -23.36
N ASP A 230 6.20 -11.52 -23.16
CA ASP A 230 5.89 -12.66 -24.04
C ASP A 230 5.33 -12.17 -25.39
N THR A 231 6.20 -11.65 -26.26
CA THR A 231 5.93 -11.53 -27.70
C THR A 231 6.82 -12.45 -28.55
N ALA A 232 7.58 -13.35 -27.91
CA ALA A 232 8.42 -14.33 -28.59
C ALA A 232 7.91 -15.76 -28.40
N ILE A 233 6.67 -16.05 -28.81
CA ILE A 233 6.29 -17.42 -29.17
C ILE A 233 6.69 -17.61 -30.63
N LEU A 234 7.98 -17.85 -30.86
CA LEU A 234 8.45 -18.55 -32.06
C LEU A 234 8.98 -19.91 -31.61
N VAL A 235 8.17 -20.93 -31.92
CA VAL A 235 8.46 -22.35 -32.10
C VAL A 235 9.88 -22.77 -31.69
N LYS A 236 9.98 -23.50 -30.58
CA LYS A 236 10.94 -24.60 -30.47
C LYS A 236 10.28 -25.81 -29.83
N GLU A 237 10.28 -26.88 -30.60
CA GLU A 237 9.81 -28.21 -30.29
C GLU A 237 10.40 -28.75 -28.99
N GLU A 238 9.60 -29.59 -28.34
CA GLU A 238 9.95 -30.36 -27.18
C GLU A 238 11.14 -31.28 -27.47
N LYS A 239 12.20 -31.17 -26.66
CA LYS A 239 12.97 -32.34 -26.24
C LYS A 239 13.03 -32.36 -24.72
N THR A 240 12.46 -33.44 -24.21
CA THR A 240 12.44 -33.95 -22.84
C THR A 240 13.81 -33.88 -22.17
N ARG A 241 13.84 -33.52 -20.88
CA ARG A 241 14.70 -34.17 -19.86
C ARG A 241 14.25 -33.81 -18.44
N GLN A 242 14.29 -34.84 -17.60
CA GLN A 242 13.78 -34.94 -16.24
C GLN A 242 14.60 -34.12 -15.22
N ALA A 243 13.97 -33.85 -14.07
CA ALA A 243 14.57 -33.32 -12.85
C ALA A 243 15.64 -34.28 -12.26
N PRO A 244 16.45 -33.81 -11.30
CA PRO A 244 16.08 -34.06 -9.90
C PRO A 244 16.34 -32.90 -8.90
N ASN A 245 15.68 -33.01 -7.74
CA ASN A 245 15.87 -32.33 -6.45
C ASN A 245 17.36 -32.12 -6.08
N ASP A 246 17.79 -31.14 -5.27
CA ASP A 246 17.48 -30.91 -3.85
C ASP A 246 18.27 -29.65 -3.38
N GLY A 247 17.91 -29.05 -2.25
CA GLY A 247 18.82 -28.16 -1.51
C GLY A 247 18.21 -26.88 -0.94
N MET A 248 17.88 -26.92 0.35
CA MET A 248 17.63 -25.73 1.19
C MET A 248 18.82 -24.77 1.21
N ALA A 249 18.55 -23.46 1.20
CA ALA A 249 19.37 -22.47 1.90
C ALA A 249 18.49 -21.30 2.37
N VAL A 250 18.54 -21.06 3.69
CA VAL A 250 18.12 -19.83 4.38
C VAL A 250 19.32 -18.85 4.37
N ILE A 251 19.08 -17.60 4.80
CA ILE A 251 19.97 -16.44 5.00
C ILE A 251 19.81 -15.46 3.81
N GLY A 252 19.58 -14.16 3.95
CA GLY A 252 19.59 -13.23 5.08
C GLY A 252 19.82 -11.82 4.49
N ASP A 253 19.13 -10.85 5.09
CA ASP A 253 19.18 -9.37 5.03
C ASP A 253 20.16 -8.59 4.10
N LYS A 254 19.66 -7.41 3.68
CA LYS A 254 20.27 -6.33 2.85
C LYS A 254 20.59 -6.66 1.38
N GLN A 255 19.75 -6.15 0.48
CA GLN A 255 20.15 -5.97 -0.93
C GLN A 255 20.11 -4.50 -1.30
N ASP A 256 21.32 -3.96 -1.53
CA ASP A 256 21.56 -2.83 -2.41
C ASP A 256 20.77 -3.01 -3.70
N ALA A 257 20.02 -1.99 -4.11
CA ALA A 257 19.26 -2.01 -5.35
C ALA A 257 20.23 -2.18 -6.53
N VAL A 258 20.20 -3.34 -7.17
CA VAL A 258 20.95 -3.62 -8.40
C VAL A 258 20.48 -2.62 -9.46
N ILE A 259 21.39 -1.73 -9.89
CA ILE A 259 21.11 -0.74 -10.94
C ILE A 259 20.75 -1.49 -12.23
N THR A 260 19.55 -1.26 -12.72
CA THR A 260 19.03 -1.88 -13.93
C THR A 260 19.49 -1.13 -15.18
N ARG A 261 19.49 -1.82 -16.32
CA ARG A 261 19.75 -1.21 -17.63
C ARG A 261 18.76 -0.07 -17.94
N GLU A 262 17.49 -0.26 -17.58
CA GLU A 262 16.43 0.73 -17.81
C GLU A 262 16.63 2.02 -16.99
N GLU A 263 17.15 1.91 -15.75
CA GLU A 263 17.55 3.09 -14.95
C GLU A 263 18.72 3.84 -15.58
N THR A 264 19.71 3.10 -16.09
CA THR A 264 20.88 3.67 -16.76
C THR A 264 20.46 4.40 -18.04
N ASP A 265 19.59 3.79 -18.84
CA ASP A 265 19.06 4.39 -20.07
C ASP A 265 18.20 5.63 -19.75
N THR A 266 17.37 5.57 -18.70
CA THR A 266 16.60 6.71 -18.20
C THR A 266 17.50 7.89 -17.81
N TYR A 267 18.55 7.63 -17.04
CA TYR A 267 19.54 8.65 -16.67
C TYR A 267 20.20 9.26 -17.91
N ASN A 268 20.61 8.42 -18.88
CA ASN A 268 21.25 8.87 -20.10
C ASN A 268 20.34 9.75 -20.96
N ILE A 269 19.04 9.44 -21.06
CA ILE A 269 18.06 10.27 -21.76
C ILE A 269 17.96 11.65 -21.10
N ILE A 270 17.85 11.70 -19.77
CA ILE A 270 17.74 12.95 -19.02
C ILE A 270 19.04 13.77 -19.14
N ARG A 271 20.19 13.11 -19.08
CA ARG A 271 21.50 13.73 -19.30
C ARG A 271 21.63 14.31 -20.71
N ALA A 272 21.15 13.60 -21.73
CA ALA A 272 21.14 14.10 -23.10
C ALA A 272 20.24 15.33 -23.26
N VAL A 273 19.08 15.36 -22.59
CA VAL A 273 18.16 16.53 -22.60
C VAL A 273 18.81 17.78 -21.97
N LEU A 274 19.55 17.60 -20.88
CA LEU A 274 20.20 18.67 -20.12
C LEU A 274 21.58 19.08 -20.68
N GLY A 275 22.20 18.25 -21.53
CA GLY A 275 23.53 18.47 -22.08
C GLY A 275 24.66 18.02 -21.16
N GLU A 276 25.81 17.67 -21.74
CA GLU A 276 26.94 17.04 -21.05
C GLU A 276 27.56 17.86 -19.92
N GLN A 277 27.42 19.18 -19.97
CA GLN A 277 27.95 20.11 -18.95
C GLN A 277 27.10 20.16 -17.67
N SER A 278 25.93 19.51 -17.66
CA SER A 278 25.03 19.51 -16.50
C SER A 278 25.52 18.52 -15.43
N GLU A 279 25.84 19.04 -14.24
CA GLU A 279 26.25 18.25 -13.08
C GLU A 279 25.03 17.58 -12.44
N ILE A 280 24.66 16.41 -12.96
CA ILE A 280 23.57 15.58 -12.43
C ILE A 280 24.07 14.19 -12.03
N SER A 281 23.44 13.64 -11.00
CA SER A 281 23.63 12.28 -10.50
C SER A 281 22.27 11.65 -10.23
N TYR A 282 22.27 10.34 -9.96
CA TYR A 282 21.05 9.62 -9.66
C TYR A 282 21.20 8.70 -8.46
N THR A 283 20.08 8.45 -7.78
CA THR A 283 19.96 7.44 -6.73
C THR A 283 18.75 6.57 -7.04
N SER A 284 18.93 5.25 -7.02
CA SER A 284 17.81 4.30 -7.14
C SER A 284 17.18 4.07 -5.77
N PHE A 285 15.87 4.33 -5.65
CA PHE A 285 15.07 4.02 -4.47
C PHE A 285 14.06 2.92 -4.80
N LYS A 286 13.54 2.24 -3.76
CA LYS A 286 12.43 1.28 -3.90
C LYS A 286 11.20 1.98 -4.48
N GLY A 287 11.06 1.93 -5.80
CA GLY A 287 9.91 2.43 -6.55
C GLY A 287 10.15 3.63 -7.48
N TYR A 288 11.31 4.30 -7.42
CA TYR A 288 11.65 5.37 -8.36
C TYR A 288 13.16 5.66 -8.42
N LEU A 289 13.60 6.17 -9.57
CA LEU A 289 14.92 6.75 -9.80
C LEU A 289 14.86 8.26 -9.50
N LEU A 290 15.68 8.73 -8.57
CA LEU A 290 15.82 10.15 -8.26
C LEU A 290 16.96 10.74 -9.09
N ILE A 291 16.70 11.78 -9.88
CA ILE A 291 17.75 12.58 -10.53
C ILE A 291 17.96 13.87 -9.75
N TRP A 292 19.21 14.22 -9.46
CA TRP A 292 19.55 15.36 -8.60
C TRP A 292 20.86 16.04 -9.02
N THR A 293 21.08 17.26 -8.53
CA THR A 293 22.33 18.02 -8.76
C THR A 293 23.01 18.36 -7.43
N GLY A 294 24.28 17.97 -7.27
CA GLY A 294 25.08 18.22 -6.07
C GLY A 294 24.71 17.38 -4.83
N HIS A 295 23.43 17.30 -4.47
CA HIS A 295 22.88 16.44 -3.41
C HIS A 295 21.42 16.14 -3.70
N GLU A 296 20.90 15.03 -3.17
CA GLU A 296 19.51 14.59 -3.31
C GLU A 296 18.44 15.62 -2.87
N TYR A 297 18.83 16.61 -2.05
CA TYR A 297 17.95 17.68 -1.61
C TYR A 297 17.61 18.65 -2.75
N TRP A 298 18.49 18.76 -3.76
CA TRP A 298 18.29 19.53 -4.99
C TRP A 298 17.98 18.57 -6.14
N TRP A 299 16.89 17.82 -5.97
CA TRP A 299 16.39 16.92 -6.99
C TRP A 299 15.77 17.69 -8.16
N VAL A 300 15.88 17.09 -9.34
CA VAL A 300 15.41 17.61 -10.62
C VAL A 300 14.10 16.93 -10.99
N CYS A 301 14.13 15.60 -11.06
CA CYS A 301 12.96 14.78 -11.34
C CYS A 301 13.03 13.43 -10.63
N ARG A 302 11.87 12.77 -10.54
CA ARG A 302 11.74 11.39 -10.10
C ARG A 302 11.09 10.58 -11.21
N VAL A 303 11.63 9.41 -11.52
CA VAL A 303 11.10 8.53 -12.55
C VAL A 303 10.74 7.18 -11.92
N SER A 304 9.47 6.83 -11.89
CA SER A 304 9.03 5.48 -11.58
C SER A 304 9.10 4.64 -12.85
N LEU A 305 9.84 3.54 -12.83
CA LEU A 305 10.01 2.63 -13.96
C LEU A 305 9.14 1.36 -13.85
N ARG A 306 8.09 1.39 -13.03
CA ARG A 306 7.19 0.24 -12.86
C ARG A 306 6.58 -0.17 -14.22
N PRO A 307 6.58 -1.47 -14.58
CA PRO A 307 6.19 -1.95 -15.92
C PRO A 307 4.84 -1.45 -16.48
N TYR A 308 3.88 -1.11 -15.61
CA TYR A 308 2.53 -0.66 -16.00
C TYR A 308 2.15 0.73 -15.46
N SER A 309 3.08 1.39 -14.76
CA SER A 309 2.86 2.71 -14.16
C SER A 309 4.14 3.54 -14.22
N LYS A 310 4.77 3.53 -15.41
CA LYS A 310 5.89 4.41 -15.68
C LYS A 310 5.40 5.85 -15.59
N ARG A 311 6.09 6.66 -14.82
CA ARG A 311 5.69 8.05 -14.58
C ARG A 311 6.86 8.90 -14.17
N ILE A 312 6.82 10.18 -14.52
CA ILE A 312 7.82 11.18 -14.17
C ILE A 312 7.16 12.33 -13.40
N CYS A 313 7.87 12.90 -12.44
CA CYS A 313 7.50 14.18 -11.84
C CYS A 313 8.73 15.08 -11.69
N PHE A 314 8.50 16.38 -11.66
CA PHE A 314 9.52 17.43 -11.66
C PHE A 314 9.46 18.26 -10.38
N VAL A 315 10.60 18.83 -9.98
CA VAL A 315 10.61 19.80 -8.88
C VAL A 315 9.88 21.08 -9.28
N THR A 316 9.07 21.62 -8.36
CA THR A 316 8.38 22.90 -8.50
C THR A 316 8.99 23.93 -7.56
N GLU A 317 8.78 25.24 -7.83
CA GLU A 317 9.35 26.31 -7.01
C GLU A 317 8.94 26.22 -5.53
N ASN A 318 7.69 25.83 -5.25
CA ASN A 318 7.13 25.79 -3.91
C ASN A 318 7.43 24.48 -3.16
N ARG A 319 8.01 23.46 -3.83
CA ARG A 319 8.25 22.11 -3.31
C ARG A 319 7.03 21.38 -2.72
N THR A 320 5.84 21.96 -2.85
CA THR A 320 4.56 21.42 -2.41
C THR A 320 3.74 21.02 -3.63
N GLY A 321 3.30 19.76 -3.67
CA GLY A 321 2.53 19.21 -4.79
C GLY A 321 3.38 18.88 -6.02
N TYR A 322 3.74 17.61 -6.20
CA TYR A 322 4.32 17.10 -7.44
C TYR A 322 3.24 16.40 -8.27
N LYS A 323 3.06 16.84 -9.51
CA LYS A 323 2.17 16.18 -10.48
C LYS A 323 2.95 15.05 -11.16
N TRP A 324 2.48 13.82 -10.98
CA TRP A 324 2.99 12.68 -11.74
C TRP A 324 2.38 12.66 -13.14
N ILE A 325 3.22 12.47 -14.14
CA ILE A 325 2.85 12.37 -15.54
C ILE A 325 3.12 10.94 -15.99
N GLN A 326 2.09 10.27 -16.51
CA GLN A 326 2.20 8.90 -17.01
C GLN A 326 3.07 8.87 -18.28
N LEU A 327 3.95 7.88 -18.35
CA LEU A 327 4.77 7.56 -19.51
C LEU A 327 4.33 6.19 -20.05
N GLN A 328 4.29 6.04 -21.38
CA GLN A 328 4.13 4.74 -22.02
C GLN A 328 5.49 4.04 -22.14
N SER A 329 6.57 4.80 -22.33
CA SER A 329 7.94 4.30 -22.41
C SER A 329 8.95 5.29 -21.82
N ILE A 330 10.20 4.86 -21.60
CA ILE A 330 11.28 5.78 -21.19
C ILE A 330 11.64 6.79 -22.29
N GLU A 331 11.29 6.51 -23.55
CA GLU A 331 11.54 7.41 -24.68
C GLU A 331 10.71 8.70 -24.56
N ASP A 332 9.50 8.59 -23.99
CA ASP A 332 8.56 9.69 -23.79
C ASP A 332 9.13 10.81 -22.92
N ILE A 333 10.16 10.52 -22.12
CA ILE A 333 10.88 11.52 -21.30
C ILE A 333 11.37 12.69 -22.17
N ARG A 334 11.76 12.43 -23.43
CA ARG A 334 12.21 13.48 -24.37
C ARG A 334 11.12 14.52 -24.66
N ASN A 335 9.84 14.14 -24.59
CA ASN A 335 8.72 15.05 -24.81
C ASN A 335 8.60 16.11 -23.71
N TYR A 336 9.23 15.89 -22.54
CA TYR A 336 9.21 16.79 -21.39
C TYR A 336 10.54 17.55 -21.23
N SER A 337 11.23 17.80 -22.34
CA SER A 337 12.55 18.45 -22.33
C SER A 337 12.54 19.84 -21.67
N ASN A 338 11.46 20.60 -21.85
CA ASN A 338 11.35 21.95 -21.30
C ASN A 338 11.13 21.92 -19.78
N GLU A 339 10.32 20.99 -19.30
CA GLU A 339 10.04 20.76 -17.89
C GLU A 339 11.31 20.27 -17.17
N ILE A 340 12.05 19.33 -17.78
CA ILE A 340 13.33 18.84 -17.25
C ILE A 340 14.33 20.00 -17.09
N ARG A 341 14.47 20.86 -18.10
CA ARG A 341 15.38 22.03 -18.05
C ARG A 341 14.93 23.05 -17.00
N THR A 342 13.64 23.31 -16.92
CA THR A 342 13.06 24.23 -15.94
C THR A 342 13.31 23.72 -14.52
N ALA A 343 13.03 22.44 -14.27
CA ALA A 343 13.25 21.76 -13.00
C ALA A 343 14.74 21.78 -12.59
N PHE A 344 15.65 21.54 -13.55
CA PHE A 344 17.08 21.64 -13.32
C PHE A 344 17.52 23.06 -12.94
N GLY A 345 16.97 24.07 -13.62
CA GLY A 345 17.21 25.48 -13.30
C GLY A 345 16.75 25.84 -11.87
N ILE A 346 15.57 25.36 -11.46
CA ILE A 346 15.05 25.54 -10.10
C ILE A 346 15.99 24.88 -9.08
N ALA A 347 16.38 23.63 -9.30
CA ALA A 347 17.28 22.89 -8.42
C ALA A 347 18.64 23.60 -8.26
N CYS A 348 19.23 24.07 -9.37
CA CYS A 348 20.48 24.81 -9.37
C CYS A 348 20.37 26.16 -8.63
N LYS A 349 19.29 26.92 -8.85
CA LYS A 349 19.04 28.20 -8.17
C LYS A 349 18.95 28.00 -6.66
N GLN A 350 18.23 26.98 -6.21
CA GLN A 350 18.09 26.64 -4.80
C GLN A 350 19.42 26.18 -4.18
N ARG A 351 20.21 25.37 -4.90
CA ARG A 351 21.57 24.97 -4.48
C ARG A 351 22.47 26.18 -4.28
N LYS A 352 22.48 27.13 -5.23
CA LYS A 352 23.24 28.38 -5.12
C LYS A 352 22.78 29.24 -3.94
N GLN A 353 21.47 29.41 -3.73
CA GLN A 353 20.93 30.17 -2.60
C GLN A 353 21.33 29.57 -1.25
N TYR A 354 21.29 28.25 -1.12
CA TYR A 354 21.75 27.55 0.09
C TYR A 354 23.25 27.77 0.34
N GLN A 355 24.08 27.60 -0.69
CA GLN A 355 25.53 27.83 -0.58
C GLN A 355 25.87 29.28 -0.22
N LEU A 356 25.15 30.27 -0.75
CA LEU A 356 25.33 31.68 -0.41
C LEU A 356 24.96 31.99 1.05
N LYS A 357 23.90 31.35 1.57
CA LYS A 357 23.47 31.51 2.95
C LYS A 357 24.48 30.91 3.94
N HIS A 358 25.14 29.83 3.56
CA HIS A 358 26.08 29.09 4.42
C HIS A 358 27.56 29.40 4.17
N LYS A 359 27.89 30.30 3.24
CA LYS A 359 29.23 30.91 3.10
C LYS A 359 29.43 32.19 3.93
N LYS A 360 28.36 32.76 4.48
CA LYS A 360 28.37 33.98 5.31
C LYS A 360 28.37 33.70 6.83
N SER A 361 28.54 32.44 7.21
CA SER A 361 28.78 31.97 8.58
C SER A 361 30.08 31.20 8.59
#